data_AF-A0A370I8N8-F1
#
_entry.id   AF-A0A370I8N8-F1
#
_cell.length_a   1.000
_cell.length_b   1.000
_cell.length_c   1.000
_cell.angle_alpha   90.00
_cell.angle_beta   90.00
_cell.angle_gamma   90.00
#
_symmetry.space_group_name_H-M   'P 1'
#
loop_
_entity.id
_entity.type
_entity.pdbx_description
1 polymer ?
#
loop_
_entity_poly.entity_id
_entity_poly.type
_entity_poly.pdbx_seq_one_letter_code
_entity_poly.pdbx_strand_id
1 'polypeptide(L)'
;MLRVVSIRDYLRTEFAAECPVLEIVYCEGWEAGAVVGPIDALEARARDAAGAQYAVALVSGERVVAYAEIAWDARFARCWRLDERGRRRGRLEYRRLADGRLFCVVVEEWDYLRAAQPEFDTGEGHRRWRFDPDGRASGALDYRGGGGGGRQHDIDPTGLTSAWRFGDWAALCCLDDVVLIERPDPEHTVRATPPWRPPRPKRPHALNALFTPGTRFELDADDRVTTELHSLGALRLGGGRLAVLDPGRLHDPDPWLTLPPGRYQVELAVVRFDDPPTHTRVAAARVVVSPTPARTWEMATRVGEDIALLDDDSYYGFGVDSGVAAFVDADAAPAIRTRLESACDAGRSDPTELHIPGLKSFVSGWGDGVYPVWIGRDADHEICAVVADFLIVHEARVRTPVAAR
;
A
#
# COMPACT_ATOMS: atom_id res chain seq x y z
N MET A 1 1.43 -25.20 16.99
CA MET A 1 1.18 -25.44 15.56
C MET A 1 0.07 -24.49 15.16
N LEU A 2 0.32 -23.59 14.22
CA LEU A 2 -0.71 -22.67 13.74
C LEU A 2 -1.78 -23.46 12.99
N ARG A 3 -3.03 -23.01 13.04
CA ARG A 3 -4.13 -23.63 12.30
C ARG A 3 -3.97 -23.26 10.82
N VAL A 4 -3.95 -24.25 9.94
CA VAL A 4 -4.11 -24.04 8.50
C VAL A 4 -5.51 -23.50 8.26
N VAL A 5 -5.59 -22.36 7.60
CA VAL A 5 -6.85 -21.72 7.25
C VAL A 5 -7.04 -21.72 5.74
N SER A 6 -8.30 -21.79 5.33
CA SER A 6 -8.74 -21.64 3.95
C SER A 6 -9.51 -20.32 3.80
N ILE A 7 -9.70 -19.87 2.57
CA ILE A 7 -10.56 -18.72 2.27
C ILE A 7 -11.97 -18.94 2.82
N ARG A 8 -12.48 -20.18 2.76
CA ARG A 8 -13.83 -20.54 3.22
C ARG A 8 -14.03 -20.33 4.72
N ASP A 9 -12.99 -20.48 5.54
CA ASP A 9 -13.08 -20.23 6.98
C ASP A 9 -13.45 -18.76 7.30
N TYR A 10 -13.26 -17.84 6.34
CA TYR A 10 -13.52 -16.41 6.48
C TYR A 10 -14.75 -15.92 5.70
N LEU A 11 -15.46 -16.83 5.04
CA LEU A 11 -16.74 -16.56 4.38
C LEU A 11 -17.89 -17.03 5.29
N ARG A 12 -18.93 -16.21 5.44
CA ARG A 12 -20.12 -16.61 6.23
C ARG A 12 -21.10 -17.43 5.40
N THR A 13 -21.13 -17.20 4.09
CA THR A 13 -22.07 -17.87 3.20
C THR A 13 -21.27 -18.63 2.16
N GLU A 14 -21.41 -19.95 2.20
CA GLU A 14 -21.04 -20.81 1.07
C GLU A 14 -21.90 -20.40 -0.13
N PHE A 15 -21.23 -20.06 -1.23
CA PHE A 15 -21.92 -19.66 -2.44
C PHE A 15 -22.09 -20.90 -3.31
N ALA A 16 -23.17 -21.65 -3.06
CA ALA A 16 -23.68 -22.57 -4.05
C ALA A 16 -24.37 -21.74 -5.13
N ALA A 17 -23.89 -21.78 -6.36
CA ALA A 17 -24.66 -21.20 -7.45
C ALA A 17 -25.95 -22.01 -7.58
N GLU A 18 -27.11 -21.35 -7.52
CA GLU A 18 -28.40 -22.00 -7.79
C GLU A 18 -28.45 -22.65 -9.19
N CYS A 19 -27.56 -22.22 -10.09
CA CYS A 19 -27.36 -22.77 -11.42
C CYS A 19 -26.02 -23.51 -11.49
N PRO A 20 -26.03 -24.83 -11.74
CA PRO A 20 -24.80 -25.62 -11.82
C PRO A 20 -24.02 -25.39 -13.13
N VAL A 21 -24.54 -24.59 -14.06
CA VAL A 21 -23.87 -24.25 -15.33
C VAL A 21 -23.81 -22.74 -15.47
N LEU A 22 -22.62 -22.19 -15.64
CA LEU A 22 -22.37 -20.76 -15.87
C LEU A 22 -21.63 -20.55 -17.17
N GLU A 23 -22.04 -19.53 -17.92
CA GLU A 23 -21.35 -19.08 -19.13
C GLU A 23 -20.20 -18.13 -18.77
N ILE A 24 -19.03 -18.36 -19.36
CA ILE A 24 -17.87 -17.49 -19.27
C ILE A 24 -17.98 -16.43 -20.36
N VAL A 25 -17.94 -15.16 -19.96
CA VAL A 25 -17.85 -14.01 -20.86
C VAL A 25 -16.58 -13.24 -20.54
N TYR A 26 -15.64 -13.21 -21.49
CA TYR A 26 -14.44 -12.39 -21.39
C TYR A 26 -14.77 -10.94 -21.78
N CYS A 27 -14.23 -9.97 -21.05
CA CYS A 27 -14.57 -8.57 -21.24
C CYS A 27 -13.51 -7.60 -20.71
N GLU A 28 -13.74 -6.29 -20.91
CA GLU A 28 -12.93 -5.22 -20.30
C GLU A 28 -13.32 -4.99 -18.82
N GLY A 29 -14.55 -5.34 -18.41
CA GLY A 29 -14.98 -5.28 -17.01
C GLY A 29 -16.48 -5.44 -16.82
N TRP A 30 -16.95 -5.02 -15.65
CA TRP A 30 -18.36 -4.97 -15.29
C TRP A 30 -18.68 -3.62 -14.64
N GLU A 31 -19.76 -2.98 -15.06
CA GLU A 31 -20.21 -1.70 -14.52
C GLU A 31 -21.73 -1.60 -14.59
N ALA A 32 -22.35 -1.09 -13.52
CA ALA A 32 -23.78 -0.79 -13.45
C ALA A 32 -24.72 -1.92 -13.90
N GLY A 33 -24.39 -3.18 -13.57
CA GLY A 33 -25.22 -4.34 -13.94
C GLY A 33 -24.85 -5.00 -15.27
N ALA A 34 -23.91 -4.46 -16.04
CA ALA A 34 -23.62 -4.92 -17.38
C ALA A 34 -22.14 -5.25 -17.61
N VAL A 35 -21.90 -6.19 -18.54
CA VAL A 35 -20.57 -6.48 -19.08
C VAL A 35 -20.12 -5.33 -19.96
N VAL A 36 -18.89 -4.85 -19.76
CA VAL A 36 -18.27 -3.76 -20.51
C VAL A 36 -17.25 -4.32 -21.49
N GLY A 37 -17.40 -4.01 -22.79
CA GLY A 37 -16.46 -4.40 -23.84
C GLY A 37 -16.18 -5.91 -23.91
N PRO A 38 -17.14 -6.75 -24.34
CA PRO A 38 -16.87 -8.16 -24.56
C PRO A 38 -15.69 -8.39 -25.51
N ILE A 39 -14.84 -9.36 -25.19
CA ILE A 39 -13.70 -9.80 -26.01
C ILE A 39 -13.81 -11.30 -26.27
N ASP A 40 -13.15 -11.78 -27.33
CA ASP A 40 -13.11 -13.22 -27.61
C ASP A 40 -12.15 -13.98 -26.68
N ALA A 41 -12.34 -15.29 -26.61
CA ALA A 41 -11.56 -16.15 -25.74
C ALA A 41 -10.07 -16.28 -26.14
N LEU A 42 -9.72 -15.98 -27.40
CA LEU A 42 -8.33 -16.02 -27.87
C LEU A 42 -7.57 -14.79 -27.37
N GLU A 43 -8.17 -13.61 -27.49
CA GLU A 43 -7.67 -12.34 -26.98
C GLU A 43 -7.50 -12.40 -25.46
N ALA A 44 -8.48 -12.93 -24.72
CA ALA A 44 -8.35 -13.08 -23.27
C ALA A 44 -7.16 -13.96 -22.87
N ARG A 45 -6.95 -15.10 -23.56
CA ARG A 45 -5.77 -15.97 -23.34
C ARG A 45 -4.46 -15.27 -23.70
N ALA A 46 -4.44 -14.51 -24.79
CA ALA A 46 -3.26 -13.75 -25.20
C ALA A 46 -2.91 -12.67 -24.16
N ARG A 47 -3.91 -11.95 -23.63
CA ARG A 47 -3.73 -10.98 -22.55
C ARG A 47 -3.25 -11.62 -21.26
N ASP A 48 -3.82 -12.75 -20.86
CA ASP A 48 -3.38 -13.51 -19.68
C ASP A 48 -1.90 -13.91 -19.79
N ALA A 49 -1.51 -14.48 -20.94
CA ALA A 49 -0.13 -14.89 -21.20
C ALA A 49 0.84 -13.70 -21.27
N ALA A 50 0.40 -12.55 -21.78
CA ALA A 50 1.18 -11.32 -21.85
C ALA A 50 1.21 -10.51 -20.54
N GLY A 51 0.40 -10.89 -19.55
CA GLY A 51 0.25 -10.19 -18.27
C GLY A 51 -0.66 -8.97 -18.29
N ALA A 52 -1.36 -8.73 -19.41
CA ALA A 52 -2.21 -7.58 -19.62
C ALA A 52 -3.54 -7.65 -18.82
N GLN A 53 -4.25 -6.53 -18.82
CA GLN A 53 -5.52 -6.37 -18.12
C GLN A 53 -6.71 -6.95 -18.91
N TYR A 54 -7.57 -7.73 -18.24
CA TYR A 54 -8.86 -8.20 -18.75
C TYR A 54 -9.77 -8.63 -17.59
N ALA A 55 -11.05 -8.83 -17.87
CA ALA A 55 -12.02 -9.33 -16.90
C ALA A 55 -12.80 -10.54 -17.44
N VAL A 56 -13.44 -11.25 -16.53
CA VAL A 56 -14.25 -12.43 -16.81
C VAL A 56 -15.55 -12.32 -16.02
N ALA A 57 -16.68 -12.29 -16.69
CA ALA A 57 -17.99 -12.41 -16.06
C ALA A 57 -18.49 -13.86 -16.14
N LEU A 58 -19.03 -14.36 -15.03
CA LEU A 58 -19.67 -15.66 -14.93
C LEU A 58 -21.19 -15.45 -14.89
N VAL A 59 -21.87 -15.91 -15.92
CA VAL A 59 -23.26 -15.54 -16.22
C VAL A 59 -24.19 -16.75 -16.15
N SER A 60 -25.38 -16.57 -15.59
CA SER A 60 -26.49 -17.51 -15.68
C SER A 60 -27.68 -16.81 -16.35
N GLY A 61 -28.00 -17.20 -17.59
CA GLY A 61 -28.97 -16.49 -18.42
C GLY A 61 -28.52 -15.06 -18.70
N GLU A 62 -29.23 -14.08 -18.13
CA GLU A 62 -28.86 -12.65 -18.22
C GLU A 62 -28.19 -12.12 -16.94
N ARG A 63 -28.13 -12.94 -15.88
CA ARG A 63 -27.62 -12.52 -14.57
C ARG A 63 -26.12 -12.82 -14.43
N VAL A 64 -25.34 -11.80 -14.09
CA VAL A 64 -23.95 -12.00 -13.66
C VAL A 64 -23.96 -12.50 -12.21
N VAL A 65 -23.35 -13.66 -11.98
CA VAL A 65 -23.25 -14.32 -10.66
C VAL A 65 -21.97 -13.89 -9.95
N ALA A 66 -20.88 -13.81 -10.70
CA ALA A 66 -19.60 -13.30 -10.24
C ALA A 66 -18.84 -12.69 -11.41
N TYR A 67 -17.85 -11.84 -11.13
CA TYR A 67 -16.86 -11.47 -12.13
C TYR A 67 -15.47 -11.34 -11.51
N ALA A 68 -14.46 -11.65 -12.30
CA ALA A 68 -13.05 -11.53 -11.96
C ALA A 68 -12.38 -10.46 -12.81
N GLU A 69 -11.43 -9.75 -12.21
CA GLU A 69 -10.63 -8.67 -12.79
C GLU A 69 -9.16 -9.07 -12.65
N ILE A 70 -8.43 -9.14 -13.76
CA ILE A 70 -7.10 -9.73 -13.85
C ILE A 70 -6.09 -8.75 -14.45
N ALA A 71 -4.96 -8.54 -13.78
CA ALA A 71 -3.85 -7.73 -14.28
C ALA A 71 -2.51 -8.25 -13.74
N TRP A 72 -1.87 -9.19 -14.46
CA TRP A 72 -0.67 -9.87 -13.95
C TRP A 72 0.61 -9.04 -13.98
N ASP A 73 0.71 -8.04 -14.86
CA ASP A 73 1.80 -7.04 -14.80
C ASP A 73 1.77 -6.27 -13.47
N ALA A 74 0.58 -6.09 -12.89
CA ALA A 74 0.39 -5.54 -11.55
C ALA A 74 0.30 -6.62 -10.46
N ARG A 75 0.57 -7.90 -10.79
CA ARG A 75 0.46 -9.06 -9.89
C ARG A 75 -0.90 -9.15 -9.18
N PHE A 76 -1.97 -8.74 -9.85
CA PHE A 76 -3.29 -8.51 -9.26
C PHE A 76 -4.39 -9.40 -9.85
N ALA A 77 -5.25 -9.92 -8.97
CA ALA A 77 -6.58 -10.37 -9.35
C ALA A 77 -7.60 -10.03 -8.27
N ARG A 78 -8.85 -9.80 -8.67
CA ARG A 78 -9.98 -9.61 -7.76
C ARG A 78 -11.19 -10.32 -8.29
N CYS A 79 -11.94 -11.00 -7.43
CA CYS A 79 -13.27 -11.49 -7.75
C CYS A 79 -14.33 -10.78 -6.91
N TRP A 80 -15.43 -10.41 -7.57
CA TRP A 80 -16.66 -9.96 -6.96
C TRP A 80 -17.74 -11.02 -7.12
N ARG A 81 -18.44 -11.33 -6.03
CA ARG A 81 -19.63 -12.19 -6.00
C ARG A 81 -20.87 -11.33 -5.82
N LEU A 82 -21.90 -11.60 -6.62
CA LEU A 82 -23.13 -10.82 -6.65
C LEU A 82 -24.26 -11.57 -5.94
N ASP A 83 -25.14 -10.83 -5.28
CA ASP A 83 -26.39 -11.40 -4.78
C ASP A 83 -27.43 -11.56 -5.91
N GLU A 84 -28.60 -12.09 -5.57
CA GLU A 84 -29.69 -12.32 -6.55
C GLU A 84 -30.17 -11.05 -7.27
N ARG A 85 -29.90 -9.86 -6.71
CA ARG A 85 -30.26 -8.56 -7.28
C ARG A 85 -29.11 -7.91 -8.05
N GLY A 86 -27.98 -8.59 -8.19
CA GLY A 86 -26.80 -8.05 -8.86
C GLY A 86 -25.98 -7.07 -8.01
N ARG A 87 -26.16 -7.04 -6.68
CA ARG A 87 -25.31 -6.23 -5.79
C ARG A 87 -24.06 -7.00 -5.40
N ARG A 88 -22.91 -6.34 -5.39
CA ARG A 88 -21.66 -6.90 -4.87
C ARG A 88 -21.80 -7.21 -3.39
N ARG A 89 -21.77 -8.50 -3.08
CA ARG A 89 -21.93 -9.04 -1.73
C ARG A 89 -20.63 -9.57 -1.16
N GLY A 90 -19.71 -10.01 -2.01
CA GLY A 90 -18.41 -10.50 -1.57
C GLY A 90 -17.28 -10.04 -2.47
N ARG A 91 -16.12 -9.75 -1.87
CA ARG A 91 -14.86 -9.45 -2.56
C ARG A 91 -13.79 -10.41 -2.10
N LEU A 92 -13.10 -11.00 -3.06
CA LEU A 92 -11.87 -11.76 -2.86
C LEU A 92 -10.78 -11.03 -3.63
N GLU A 93 -9.68 -10.72 -2.97
CA GLU A 93 -8.55 -10.07 -3.64
C GLU A 93 -7.30 -10.89 -3.48
N TYR A 94 -6.54 -10.98 -4.57
CA TYR A 94 -5.38 -11.84 -4.70
C TYR A 94 -4.18 -11.06 -5.18
N ARG A 95 -3.01 -11.56 -4.79
CA ARG A 95 -1.71 -11.13 -5.32
C ARG A 95 -0.94 -12.32 -5.83
N ARG A 96 -0.33 -12.18 -7.01
CA ARG A 96 0.61 -13.17 -7.53
C ARG A 96 1.93 -12.99 -6.80
N LEU A 97 2.39 -13.98 -6.05
CA LEU A 97 3.67 -13.97 -5.34
C LEU A 97 4.85 -14.09 -6.32
N ALA A 98 6.06 -13.83 -5.84
CA ALA A 98 7.27 -13.89 -6.67
C ALA A 98 7.54 -15.30 -7.24
N ASP A 99 7.07 -16.34 -6.56
CA ASP A 99 7.12 -17.74 -7.03
C ASP A 99 5.99 -18.11 -8.00
N GLY A 100 5.15 -17.13 -8.37
CA GLY A 100 4.07 -17.28 -9.34
C GLY A 100 2.74 -17.78 -8.78
N ARG A 101 2.67 -18.20 -7.50
CA ARG A 101 1.41 -18.63 -6.85
C ARG A 101 0.50 -17.44 -6.59
N LEU A 102 -0.82 -17.66 -6.57
CA LEU A 102 -1.77 -16.65 -6.11
C LEU A 102 -1.97 -16.76 -4.61
N PHE A 103 -1.97 -15.63 -3.93
CA PHE A 103 -2.21 -15.51 -2.50
C PHE A 103 -3.42 -14.60 -2.25
N CYS A 104 -4.39 -15.06 -1.46
CA CYS A 104 -5.55 -14.24 -1.09
C CYS A 104 -5.15 -13.23 -0.01
N VAL A 105 -5.14 -11.94 -0.36
CA VAL A 105 -4.78 -10.84 0.56
C VAL A 105 -5.99 -10.23 1.25
N VAL A 106 -7.18 -10.32 0.64
CA VAL A 106 -8.41 -9.75 1.21
C VAL A 106 -9.60 -10.68 0.99
N VAL A 107 -10.39 -10.85 2.04
CA VAL A 107 -11.74 -11.41 1.99
C VAL A 107 -12.71 -10.40 2.61
N GLU A 108 -13.76 -10.04 1.90
CA GLU A 108 -14.74 -9.06 2.37
C GLU A 108 -16.15 -9.49 2.01
N GLU A 109 -17.10 -9.25 2.91
CA GLU A 109 -18.52 -9.59 2.71
C GLU A 109 -19.44 -8.51 3.29
N TRP A 110 -20.50 -8.22 2.56
CA TRP A 110 -21.61 -7.36 2.97
C TRP A 110 -22.86 -8.22 3.19
N ASP A 111 -23.53 -8.01 4.32
CA ASP A 111 -24.78 -8.67 4.64
C ASP A 111 -25.94 -7.72 4.25
N TYR A 112 -26.65 -8.05 3.17
CA TYR A 112 -27.85 -7.31 2.75
C TYR A 112 -29.12 -8.02 3.23
N LEU A 113 -29.80 -7.47 4.25
CA LEU A 113 -31.01 -8.09 4.79
C LEU A 113 -32.30 -7.58 4.14
N ARG A 114 -32.26 -6.43 3.46
CA ARG A 114 -33.44 -5.78 2.88
C ARG A 114 -33.28 -5.55 1.39
N ALA A 115 -34.41 -5.61 0.68
CA ALA A 115 -34.46 -5.35 -0.76
C ALA A 115 -34.05 -3.93 -1.14
N ALA A 116 -34.51 -2.96 -0.36
CA ALA A 116 -34.24 -1.54 -0.60
C ALA A 116 -32.87 -1.07 -0.10
N GLN A 117 -32.07 -1.96 0.51
CA GLN A 117 -30.76 -1.59 1.04
C GLN A 117 -29.79 -1.26 -0.11
N PRO A 118 -29.12 -0.09 -0.09
CA PRO A 118 -28.11 0.25 -1.09
C PRO A 118 -26.94 -0.73 -1.09
N GLU A 119 -26.31 -0.90 -2.25
CA GLU A 119 -25.02 -1.60 -2.34
C GLU A 119 -23.98 -0.91 -1.43
N PHE A 120 -23.19 -1.70 -0.71
CA PHE A 120 -22.18 -1.29 0.27
C PHE A 120 -22.68 -0.62 1.55
N ASP A 121 -24.00 -0.57 1.78
CA ASP A 121 -24.53 -0.19 3.09
C ASP A 121 -24.11 -1.22 4.15
N THR A 122 -23.26 -0.81 5.09
CA THR A 122 -22.70 -1.65 6.16
C THR A 122 -23.63 -1.78 7.37
N GLY A 123 -24.78 -1.10 7.38
CA GLY A 123 -25.67 -1.01 8.55
C GLY A 123 -26.20 -2.34 9.08
N GLU A 124 -26.28 -3.38 8.24
CA GLU A 124 -26.76 -4.71 8.63
C GLU A 124 -25.62 -5.71 8.95
N GLY A 125 -24.41 -5.45 8.46
CA GLY A 125 -23.27 -6.34 8.64
C GLY A 125 -22.24 -6.17 7.54
N HIS A 126 -21.00 -5.94 7.93
CA HIS A 126 -19.85 -5.91 7.03
C HIS A 126 -18.66 -6.58 7.71
N ARG A 127 -17.96 -7.43 6.97
CA ARG A 127 -16.77 -8.14 7.44
C ARG A 127 -15.65 -7.94 6.46
N ARG A 128 -14.47 -7.64 6.97
CA ARG A 128 -13.24 -7.59 6.19
C ARG A 128 -12.13 -8.32 6.91
N TRP A 129 -11.42 -9.17 6.17
CA TRP A 129 -10.19 -9.81 6.60
C TRP A 129 -9.07 -9.45 5.62
N ARG A 130 -7.89 -9.17 6.16
CA ARG A 130 -6.63 -9.00 5.45
C ARG A 130 -5.64 -10.06 5.91
N PHE A 131 -4.85 -10.55 4.97
CA PHE A 131 -3.86 -11.59 5.20
C PHE A 131 -2.51 -11.15 4.65
N ASP A 132 -1.47 -11.38 5.45
CA ASP A 132 -0.09 -11.21 5.05
C ASP A 132 0.53 -12.59 4.78
N PRO A 133 1.39 -12.73 3.75
CA PRO A 133 2.05 -14.01 3.45
C PRO A 133 2.93 -14.55 4.59
N ASP A 134 3.28 -13.71 5.56
CA ASP A 134 4.03 -14.10 6.77
C ASP A 134 3.17 -14.83 7.82
N GLY A 135 1.86 -14.94 7.59
CA GLY A 135 0.92 -15.61 8.49
C GLY A 135 0.16 -14.68 9.42
N ARG A 136 0.27 -13.35 9.29
CA ARG A 136 -0.58 -12.42 10.04
C ARG A 136 -1.96 -12.31 9.40
N ALA A 137 -3.02 -12.47 10.19
CA ALA A 137 -4.39 -12.18 9.79
C ALA A 137 -4.96 -11.05 10.65
N SER A 138 -5.62 -10.09 10.02
CA SER A 138 -6.35 -9.01 10.70
C SER A 138 -7.74 -8.85 10.11
N GLY A 139 -8.71 -8.46 10.93
CA GLY A 139 -10.07 -8.26 10.43
C GLY A 139 -10.90 -7.35 11.29
N ALA A 140 -11.94 -6.81 10.67
CA ALA A 140 -12.96 -5.99 11.31
C ALA A 140 -14.34 -6.59 11.03
N LEU A 141 -15.22 -6.52 12.04
CA LEU A 141 -16.61 -6.93 11.93
C LEU A 141 -17.50 -5.80 12.40
N ASP A 142 -18.18 -5.13 11.46
CA ASP A 142 -19.17 -4.11 11.75
C ASP A 142 -20.55 -4.75 11.75
N TYR A 143 -21.26 -4.70 12.88
CA TYR A 143 -22.64 -5.18 12.99
C TYR A 143 -23.52 -4.12 13.64
N ARG A 144 -24.64 -3.78 12.98
CA ARG A 144 -25.81 -3.08 13.55
C ARG A 144 -25.47 -1.93 14.53
N GLY A 145 -24.72 -0.94 14.08
CA GLY A 145 -24.52 0.32 14.81
C GLY A 145 -23.78 0.22 16.16
N GLY A 146 -23.23 -0.94 16.52
CA GLY A 146 -22.29 -1.10 17.62
C GLY A 146 -20.88 -1.25 17.06
N GLY A 147 -19.96 -0.39 17.49
CA GLY A 147 -18.61 -0.29 16.94
C GLY A 147 -17.94 -1.66 16.74
N GLY A 148 -17.46 -1.90 15.53
CA GLY A 148 -16.82 -3.15 15.17
C GLY A 148 -15.53 -3.37 15.94
N GLY A 149 -15.35 -4.58 16.49
CA GLY A 149 -14.12 -4.98 17.14
C GLY A 149 -13.11 -5.46 16.10
N GLY A 150 -11.94 -4.82 16.05
CA GLY A 150 -10.79 -5.33 15.32
C GLY A 150 -10.26 -6.62 15.96
N ARG A 151 -9.91 -7.61 15.14
CA ARG A 151 -9.25 -8.84 15.57
C ARG A 151 -7.95 -9.02 14.81
N GLN A 152 -6.97 -9.59 15.48
CA GLN A 152 -5.71 -9.98 14.85
C GLN A 152 -5.22 -11.27 15.48
N HIS A 153 -4.73 -12.19 14.65
CA HIS A 153 -4.19 -13.46 15.08
C HIS A 153 -3.25 -14.04 14.02
N ASP A 154 -2.38 -14.96 14.44
CA ASP A 154 -1.47 -15.66 13.53
C ASP A 154 -2.15 -16.91 12.96
N ILE A 155 -1.84 -17.23 11.71
CA ILE A 155 -2.39 -18.35 10.94
C ILE A 155 -1.28 -19.09 10.21
N ASP A 156 -1.55 -20.33 9.79
CA ASP A 156 -0.78 -20.94 8.71
C ASP A 156 -1.46 -20.55 7.38
N PRO A 157 -0.81 -19.71 6.55
CA PRO A 157 -1.43 -19.10 5.37
C PRO A 157 -1.38 -20.02 4.12
N THR A 158 -0.88 -21.25 4.24
CA THR A 158 -0.72 -22.18 3.10
C THR A 158 -2.04 -22.45 2.37
N GLY A 159 -3.17 -22.53 3.09
CA GLY A 159 -4.50 -22.71 2.49
C GLY A 159 -5.11 -21.45 1.85
N LEU A 160 -4.44 -20.30 1.94
CA LEU A 160 -4.78 -19.07 1.22
C LEU A 160 -4.02 -18.94 -0.11
N THR A 161 -3.18 -19.93 -0.43
CA THR A 161 -2.33 -19.94 -1.62
C THR A 161 -2.83 -20.98 -2.63
N SER A 162 -2.84 -20.65 -3.91
CA SER A 162 -3.18 -21.58 -4.99
C SER A 162 -2.25 -21.47 -6.20
N ALA A 163 -2.14 -22.56 -6.96
CA ALA A 163 -1.52 -22.53 -8.27
C ALA A 163 -2.55 -22.00 -9.28
N TRP A 164 -2.23 -20.90 -9.97
CA TRP A 164 -3.12 -20.28 -10.96
C TRP A 164 -3.00 -20.95 -12.32
N ARG A 165 -4.14 -21.15 -12.99
CA ARG A 165 -4.23 -21.45 -14.43
C ARG A 165 -5.39 -20.68 -15.06
N PHE A 166 -5.20 -20.24 -16.30
CA PHE A 166 -6.29 -19.68 -17.11
C PHE A 166 -7.45 -20.69 -17.18
N GLY A 167 -8.65 -20.24 -16.84
CA GLY A 167 -9.83 -21.11 -16.77
C GLY A 167 -10.27 -21.47 -15.35
N ASP A 168 -9.43 -21.27 -14.33
CA ASP A 168 -9.75 -21.58 -12.92
C ASP A 168 -10.70 -20.55 -12.26
N TRP A 169 -11.66 -20.00 -13.02
CA TRP A 169 -12.52 -18.89 -12.59
C TRP A 169 -13.42 -19.25 -11.39
N ALA A 170 -13.93 -20.49 -11.36
CA ALA A 170 -14.74 -20.96 -10.24
C ALA A 170 -13.94 -20.99 -8.93
N ALA A 171 -12.70 -21.46 -8.97
CA ALA A 171 -11.80 -21.48 -7.82
C ALA A 171 -11.42 -20.06 -7.37
N LEU A 172 -11.10 -19.19 -8.33
CA LEU A 172 -10.78 -17.77 -8.07
C LEU A 172 -11.94 -17.01 -7.41
N CYS A 173 -13.18 -17.39 -7.74
CA CYS A 173 -14.37 -16.81 -7.16
C CYS A 173 -14.96 -17.59 -5.98
N CYS A 174 -14.30 -18.67 -5.54
CA CYS A 174 -14.82 -19.59 -4.52
C CYS A 174 -16.28 -19.99 -4.75
N LEU A 175 -16.57 -20.39 -6.00
CA LEU A 175 -17.86 -20.96 -6.41
C LEU A 175 -17.77 -22.48 -6.37
N ASP A 176 -18.72 -23.11 -5.67
CA ASP A 176 -18.79 -24.55 -5.51
C ASP A 176 -19.82 -25.16 -6.48
N ASP A 177 -19.57 -26.39 -6.91
CA ASP A 177 -20.49 -27.21 -7.72
C ASP A 177 -20.96 -26.57 -9.04
N VAL A 178 -20.11 -25.75 -9.67
CA VAL A 178 -20.37 -25.13 -10.97
C VAL A 178 -19.57 -25.76 -12.11
N VAL A 179 -20.23 -25.92 -13.25
CA VAL A 179 -19.63 -26.22 -14.55
C VAL A 179 -19.56 -24.93 -15.34
N LEU A 180 -18.37 -24.57 -15.80
CA LEU A 180 -18.19 -23.39 -16.63
C LEU A 180 -18.16 -23.79 -18.10
N ILE A 181 -18.91 -23.05 -18.93
CA ILE A 181 -18.92 -23.20 -20.39
C ILE A 181 -18.53 -21.88 -21.03
N GLU A 182 -17.64 -21.90 -22.03
CA GLU A 182 -17.33 -20.68 -22.77
C GLU A 182 -18.52 -20.27 -23.63
N ARG A 183 -18.97 -19.02 -23.46
CA ARG A 183 -20.00 -18.46 -24.35
C ARG A 183 -19.37 -18.28 -25.74
N PRO A 184 -20.11 -18.53 -26.83
CA PRO A 184 -19.63 -18.20 -28.17
C PRO A 184 -19.17 -16.75 -28.26
N ASP A 185 -18.08 -16.52 -28.99
CA ASP A 185 -17.49 -15.19 -29.15
C ASP A 185 -18.54 -14.20 -29.69
N PRO A 186 -18.52 -12.94 -29.23
CA PRO A 186 -19.42 -11.92 -29.73
C PRO A 186 -19.18 -11.70 -31.24
N GLU A 187 -20.26 -11.55 -32.02
CA GLU A 187 -20.15 -11.27 -33.46
C GLU A 187 -19.32 -10.00 -33.76
N HIS A 188 -19.34 -9.04 -32.83
CA HIS A 188 -18.57 -7.80 -32.90
C HIS A 188 -18.01 -7.42 -31.54
N THR A 189 -16.69 -7.18 -31.47
CA THR A 189 -16.02 -6.62 -30.29
C THR A 189 -15.93 -5.10 -30.43
N VAL A 190 -16.55 -4.36 -29.51
CA VAL A 190 -16.38 -2.91 -29.41
C VAL A 190 -15.30 -2.65 -28.37
N ARG A 191 -14.22 -1.98 -28.77
CA ARG A 191 -13.19 -1.54 -27.82
C ARG A 191 -13.81 -0.61 -26.78
N ALA A 192 -13.70 -0.99 -25.51
CA ALA A 192 -14.10 -0.18 -24.37
C ALA A 192 -12.88 0.07 -23.47
N THR A 193 -12.93 1.14 -22.70
CA THR A 193 -11.96 1.35 -21.61
C THR A 193 -12.41 0.49 -20.43
N PRO A 194 -11.51 -0.30 -19.81
CA PRO A 194 -11.84 -1.01 -18.58
C PRO A 194 -12.38 -0.07 -17.50
N PRO A 195 -13.52 -0.39 -16.85
CA PRO A 195 -14.11 0.42 -15.78
C PRO A 195 -13.38 0.28 -14.43
N TRP A 196 -12.21 -0.35 -14.43
CA TRP A 196 -11.44 -0.68 -13.23
C TRP A 196 -9.94 -0.63 -13.53
N ARG A 197 -9.14 -0.57 -12.47
CA ARG A 197 -7.67 -0.65 -12.53
C ARG A 197 -7.14 -1.46 -11.36
N PRO A 198 -5.97 -2.11 -11.48
CA PRO A 198 -5.29 -2.66 -10.33
C PRO A 198 -4.84 -1.56 -9.35
N PRO A 199 -4.56 -1.92 -8.09
CA PRO A 199 -4.06 -1.00 -7.09
C PRO A 199 -2.77 -0.28 -7.52
N ARG A 200 -2.66 0.98 -7.10
CA ARG A 200 -1.51 1.86 -7.25
C ARG A 200 -1.05 2.24 -5.85
N PRO A 201 -0.05 1.54 -5.30
CA PRO A 201 0.57 1.92 -4.05
C PRO A 201 1.06 3.37 -4.11
N LYS A 202 1.22 4.00 -2.94
CA LYS A 202 1.63 5.40 -2.85
C LYS A 202 2.90 5.63 -3.67
N ARG A 203 2.94 6.78 -4.34
CA ARG A 203 4.11 7.25 -5.08
C ARG A 203 4.71 8.48 -4.39
N PRO A 204 6.03 8.70 -4.53
CA PRO A 204 6.65 9.90 -4.02
C PRO A 204 6.15 11.10 -4.81
N HIS A 205 5.96 12.22 -4.13
CA HIS A 205 5.49 13.45 -4.76
C HIS A 205 6.45 14.60 -4.51
N ALA A 206 6.95 15.19 -5.61
CA ALA A 206 7.74 16.42 -5.61
C ALA A 206 8.97 16.46 -4.67
N LEU A 207 9.58 15.31 -4.32
CA LEU A 207 10.67 15.23 -3.34
C LEU A 207 11.88 16.11 -3.69
N ASN A 208 12.29 16.20 -4.95
CA ASN A 208 13.38 17.10 -5.35
C ASN A 208 13.04 18.58 -5.09
N ALA A 209 11.79 18.97 -5.38
CA ALA A 209 11.30 20.32 -5.17
C ALA A 209 11.17 20.63 -3.67
N LEU A 210 10.78 19.63 -2.87
CA LEU A 210 10.70 19.74 -1.41
C LEU A 210 12.05 20.11 -0.77
N PHE A 211 13.15 19.55 -1.28
CA PHE A 211 14.51 19.89 -0.84
C PHE A 211 15.17 21.05 -1.61
N THR A 212 14.41 21.80 -2.41
CA THR A 212 14.89 23.01 -3.08
C THR A 212 14.38 24.24 -2.31
N PRO A 213 15.23 24.99 -1.59
CA PRO A 213 14.81 26.17 -0.82
C PRO A 213 14.04 27.19 -1.66
N GLY A 214 13.00 27.79 -1.08
CA GLY A 214 12.16 28.79 -1.74
C GLY A 214 11.12 28.21 -2.70
N THR A 215 11.01 26.89 -2.80
CA THR A 215 9.93 26.24 -3.58
C THR A 215 8.59 26.48 -2.89
N ARG A 216 7.59 26.87 -3.68
CA ARG A 216 6.22 27.08 -3.18
C ARG A 216 5.30 25.93 -3.54
N PHE A 217 4.57 25.47 -2.53
CA PHE A 217 3.53 24.46 -2.62
C PHE A 217 2.19 25.07 -2.23
N GLU A 218 1.14 24.69 -2.96
CA GLU A 218 -0.24 24.97 -2.61
C GLU A 218 -0.86 23.68 -2.07
N LEU A 219 -1.16 23.66 -0.77
CA LEU A 219 -1.70 22.49 -0.08
C LEU A 219 -3.18 22.32 -0.44
N ASP A 220 -3.94 23.42 -0.35
CA ASP A 220 -5.31 23.54 -0.80
C ASP A 220 -5.61 24.97 -1.33
N ALA A 221 -6.87 25.38 -1.40
CA ALA A 221 -7.24 26.69 -1.93
C ALA A 221 -6.68 27.87 -1.10
N ASP A 222 -6.56 27.67 0.21
CA ASP A 222 -6.28 28.70 1.19
C ASP A 222 -4.86 28.56 1.76
N ASP A 223 -4.33 27.34 1.86
CA ASP A 223 -3.02 27.06 2.45
C ASP A 223 -1.88 26.95 1.43
N ARG A 224 -0.85 27.76 1.66
CA ARG A 224 0.40 27.76 0.88
C ARG A 224 1.59 27.66 1.81
N VAL A 225 2.62 26.96 1.34
CA VAL A 225 3.87 26.81 2.07
C VAL A 225 5.09 27.05 1.19
N THR A 226 6.14 27.59 1.81
CA THR A 226 7.45 27.77 1.18
C THR A 226 8.49 26.88 1.88
N THR A 227 9.36 26.24 1.12
CA THR A 227 10.41 25.36 1.65
C THR A 227 11.64 26.12 2.13
N GLU A 228 12.23 25.63 3.21
CA GLU A 228 13.52 25.99 3.77
C GLU A 228 14.34 24.70 3.94
N LEU A 229 15.66 24.79 3.81
CA LEU A 229 16.56 23.65 3.99
C LEU A 229 17.43 23.89 5.23
N HIS A 230 17.37 22.97 6.18
CA HIS A 230 18.11 23.05 7.44
C HIS A 230 19.06 21.87 7.55
N SER A 231 20.33 22.09 7.90
CA SER A 231 21.30 21.00 8.09
C SER A 231 21.31 20.53 9.54
N LEU A 232 21.23 19.21 9.76
CA LEU A 232 21.43 18.56 11.06
C LEU A 232 22.86 18.02 11.24
N GLY A 233 23.74 18.30 10.29
CA GLY A 233 25.11 17.79 10.23
C GLY A 233 25.18 16.30 9.89
N ALA A 234 26.34 15.70 10.13
CA ALA A 234 26.64 14.35 9.66
C ALA A 234 26.10 13.23 10.56
N LEU A 235 25.37 12.28 9.97
CA LEU A 235 25.11 10.94 10.51
C LEU A 235 26.33 10.05 10.25
N ARG A 236 26.78 9.31 11.27
CA ARG A 236 27.86 8.33 11.14
C ARG A 236 27.24 6.94 10.99
N LEU A 237 27.44 6.30 9.85
CA LEU A 237 27.07 4.90 9.62
C LEU A 237 28.34 4.06 9.63
N GLY A 238 28.70 3.52 10.80
CA GLY A 238 29.90 2.71 11.00
C GLY A 238 29.79 1.33 10.34
N GLY A 239 28.62 0.69 10.43
CA GLY A 239 28.34 -0.58 9.76
C GLY A 239 27.56 -0.45 8.44
N GLY A 240 27.05 0.75 8.15
CA GLY A 240 26.36 1.05 6.89
C GLY A 240 24.86 0.73 6.89
N ARG A 241 24.35 -0.03 7.87
CA ARG A 241 22.92 -0.38 7.96
C ARG A 241 22.11 0.80 8.49
N LEU A 242 21.37 1.46 7.61
CA LEU A 242 20.55 2.63 7.94
C LEU A 242 19.13 2.21 8.35
N ALA A 243 18.72 2.59 9.56
CA ALA A 243 17.36 2.46 10.04
C ALA A 243 16.66 3.82 10.16
N VAL A 244 15.33 3.82 10.02
CA VAL A 244 14.43 4.97 10.25
C VAL A 244 13.33 4.51 11.19
N LEU A 245 13.15 5.22 12.31
CA LEU A 245 12.28 4.82 13.41
C LEU A 245 12.01 5.97 14.38
N ASP A 246 11.07 5.76 15.29
CA ASP A 246 10.94 6.55 16.52
C ASP A 246 12.06 6.20 17.53
N PRO A 247 12.87 7.16 18.01
CA PRO A 247 13.97 6.87 18.94
C PRO A 247 13.50 6.24 20.27
N GLY A 248 12.26 6.49 20.70
CA GLY A 248 11.62 5.83 21.84
C GLY A 248 11.29 4.35 21.61
N ARG A 249 11.39 3.85 20.37
CA ARG A 249 11.21 2.45 19.97
C ARG A 249 12.53 1.77 19.57
N LEU A 250 13.68 2.35 19.91
CA LEU A 250 15.00 1.83 19.53
C LEU A 250 15.40 0.57 20.34
N HIS A 251 14.94 -0.60 19.89
CA HIS A 251 15.30 -1.89 20.50
C HIS A 251 16.19 -2.74 19.58
N ASP A 252 15.61 -3.23 18.49
CA ASP A 252 16.26 -4.04 17.46
C ASP A 252 15.81 -3.50 16.10
N PRO A 253 16.47 -2.46 15.58
CA PRO A 253 15.97 -1.74 14.44
C PRO A 253 16.19 -2.53 13.15
N ASP A 254 15.10 -2.83 12.45
CA ASP A 254 15.16 -3.42 11.11
C ASP A 254 15.63 -2.37 10.09
N PRO A 255 16.83 -2.54 9.48
CA PRO A 255 17.38 -1.56 8.56
C PRO A 255 16.60 -1.50 7.25
N TRP A 256 16.43 -0.29 6.72
CA TRP A 256 15.76 -0.07 5.43
C TRP A 256 16.68 -0.38 4.25
N LEU A 257 17.99 -0.14 4.42
CA LEU A 257 19.00 -0.38 3.40
C LEU A 257 20.41 -0.39 4.01
N THR A 258 21.37 -0.81 3.20
CA THR A 258 22.80 -0.72 3.51
C THR A 258 23.46 0.29 2.59
N LEU A 259 24.20 1.24 3.18
CA LEU A 259 25.07 2.20 2.51
C LEU A 259 26.53 1.86 2.81
N PRO A 260 27.51 2.33 2.01
CA PRO A 260 28.91 2.25 2.40
C PRO A 260 29.15 2.84 3.80
N PRO A 261 30.03 2.25 4.63
CA PRO A 261 30.41 2.87 5.89
C PRO A 261 30.95 4.29 5.69
N GLY A 262 30.45 5.26 6.45
CA GLY A 262 30.78 6.65 6.18
C GLY A 262 30.11 7.68 7.08
N ARG A 263 30.25 8.94 6.66
CA ARG A 263 29.58 10.10 7.25
C ARG A 263 28.73 10.77 6.18
N TYR A 264 27.44 10.88 6.45
CA TYR A 264 26.45 11.38 5.49
C TYR A 264 25.75 12.60 6.06
N GLN A 265 25.62 13.67 5.27
CA GLN A 265 24.88 14.85 5.74
C GLN A 265 23.40 14.53 5.88
N VAL A 266 22.79 15.05 6.94
CA VAL A 266 21.34 15.01 7.13
C VAL A 266 20.78 16.40 6.95
N GLU A 267 19.75 16.51 6.12
CA GLU A 267 19.05 17.75 5.81
C GLU A 267 17.57 17.59 6.12
N LEU A 268 16.95 18.66 6.61
CA LEU A 268 15.51 18.77 6.79
C LEU A 268 14.95 19.72 5.73
N ALA A 269 13.90 19.28 5.05
CA ALA A 269 12.99 20.16 4.35
C ALA A 269 11.96 20.67 5.35
N VAL A 270 12.07 21.94 5.74
CA VAL A 270 11.11 22.61 6.61
C VAL A 270 10.18 23.44 5.74
N VAL A 271 8.87 23.29 5.90
CA VAL A 271 7.89 24.14 5.24
C VAL A 271 7.41 25.22 6.19
N ARG A 272 7.33 26.46 5.70
CA ARG A 272 6.75 27.61 6.38
C ARG A 272 5.43 27.96 5.72
N PHE A 273 4.37 28.06 6.50
CA PHE A 273 3.05 28.47 6.02
C PHE A 273 3.05 29.97 5.69
N ASP A 274 2.27 30.39 4.70
CA ASP A 274 2.15 31.81 4.38
C ASP A 274 1.34 32.55 5.47
N ASP A 275 0.33 31.89 6.07
CA ASP A 275 -0.49 32.41 7.16
C ASP A 275 -0.85 31.32 8.20
N PRO A 276 -0.46 31.44 9.48
CA PRO A 276 0.49 32.41 9.98
C PRO A 276 1.95 32.01 9.63
N PRO A 277 2.83 32.95 9.29
CA PRO A 277 4.22 32.66 8.89
C PRO A 277 5.09 32.12 10.03
N THR A 278 4.60 32.14 11.27
CA THR A 278 5.25 31.51 12.42
C THR A 278 5.07 30.01 12.45
N HIS A 279 4.09 29.47 11.70
CA HIS A 279 3.85 28.04 11.63
C HIS A 279 4.84 27.40 10.66
N THR A 280 5.70 26.55 11.20
CA THR A 280 6.61 25.69 10.44
C THR A 280 6.39 24.22 10.75
N ARG A 281 6.71 23.36 9.78
CA ARG A 281 6.69 21.90 9.92
C ARG A 281 7.88 21.28 9.23
N VAL A 282 8.47 20.25 9.82
CA VAL A 282 9.42 19.40 9.11
C VAL A 282 8.61 18.54 8.14
N ALA A 283 8.73 18.80 6.85
CA ALA A 283 7.99 18.08 5.82
C ALA A 283 8.68 16.77 5.41
N ALA A 284 10.02 16.76 5.45
CA ALA A 284 10.81 15.56 5.21
C ALA A 284 12.22 15.71 5.80
N ALA A 285 12.87 14.59 6.04
CA ALA A 285 14.30 14.52 6.36
C ALA A 285 15.02 13.65 5.32
N ARG A 286 16.25 14.02 4.95
CA ARG A 286 17.06 13.28 3.96
C ARG A 286 18.46 13.00 4.45
N VAL A 287 18.91 11.77 4.24
CA VAL A 287 20.34 11.42 4.20
C VAL A 287 20.87 11.69 2.79
N VAL A 288 21.84 12.58 2.66
CA VAL A 288 22.52 12.89 1.40
C VAL A 288 23.67 11.91 1.19
N VAL A 289 23.51 10.97 0.26
CA VAL A 289 24.51 9.96 -0.09
C VAL A 289 25.49 10.50 -1.13
N SER A 290 24.98 11.25 -2.10
CA SER A 290 25.73 11.95 -3.14
C SER A 290 25.11 13.34 -3.37
N PRO A 291 25.89 14.35 -3.80
CA PRO A 291 25.34 15.65 -4.21
C PRO A 291 24.54 15.59 -5.53
N THR A 292 24.55 14.45 -6.23
CA THR A 292 23.79 14.28 -7.49
C THR A 292 22.27 14.29 -7.22
N PRO A 293 21.47 15.04 -8.00
CA PRO A 293 20.01 15.03 -7.85
C PRO A 293 19.40 13.67 -8.23
N ALA A 294 18.41 13.23 -7.45
CA ALA A 294 17.66 12.02 -7.77
C ALA A 294 16.86 12.19 -9.08
N ARG A 295 16.93 11.20 -9.97
CA ARG A 295 16.15 11.08 -11.20
C ARG A 295 14.93 10.19 -11.01
N THR A 296 15.07 9.14 -10.23
CA THR A 296 13.98 8.24 -9.87
C THR A 296 13.90 8.09 -8.36
N TRP A 297 12.70 7.71 -7.91
CA TRP A 297 12.41 7.45 -6.50
C TRP A 297 11.67 6.13 -6.40
N GLU A 298 12.08 5.30 -5.46
CA GLU A 298 11.42 4.03 -5.12
C GLU A 298 11.09 3.99 -3.62
N MET A 299 10.00 3.33 -3.27
CA MET A 299 9.65 3.11 -1.86
C MET A 299 10.71 2.17 -1.28
N ALA A 300 11.30 2.55 -0.15
CA ALA A 300 12.14 1.64 0.60
C ALA A 300 11.26 0.54 1.22
N THR A 301 11.78 -0.68 1.28
CA THR A 301 11.11 -1.83 1.89
C THR A 301 12.07 -2.54 2.81
N ARG A 302 11.56 -3.06 3.92
CA ARG A 302 12.28 -3.98 4.81
C ARG A 302 12.26 -5.41 4.24
N VAL A 303 13.01 -6.29 4.88
CA VAL A 303 13.02 -7.72 4.51
C VAL A 303 11.61 -8.29 4.70
N GLY A 304 11.06 -8.87 3.65
CA GLY A 304 9.73 -9.49 3.66
C GLY A 304 8.58 -8.57 3.22
N GLU A 305 8.81 -7.25 3.12
CA GLU A 305 7.82 -6.32 2.56
C GLU A 305 7.81 -6.42 1.02
N ASP A 306 6.62 -6.52 0.42
CA ASP A 306 6.44 -6.59 -1.04
C ASP A 306 5.40 -5.56 -1.47
N ILE A 307 5.84 -4.53 -2.21
CA ILE A 307 4.99 -3.42 -2.69
C ILE A 307 3.78 -3.92 -3.47
N ALA A 308 3.88 -5.08 -4.14
CA ALA A 308 2.75 -5.67 -4.85
C ALA A 308 1.58 -6.02 -3.92
N LEU A 309 1.80 -6.21 -2.62
CA LEU A 309 0.76 -6.54 -1.64
C LEU A 309 -0.07 -5.34 -1.19
N LEU A 310 0.36 -4.10 -1.51
CA LEU A 310 -0.30 -2.89 -1.05
C LEU A 310 -1.61 -2.60 -1.81
N ASP A 311 -2.54 -1.95 -1.10
CA ASP A 311 -3.77 -1.35 -1.66
C ASP A 311 -3.46 -0.01 -2.36
N ASP A 312 -4.48 0.60 -3.00
CA ASP A 312 -4.39 1.97 -3.53
C ASP A 312 -3.90 2.95 -2.45
N ASP A 313 -2.93 3.79 -2.81
CA ASP A 313 -2.32 4.83 -1.96
C ASP A 313 -1.73 4.34 -0.62
N SER A 314 -1.63 3.03 -0.41
CA SER A 314 -0.99 2.43 0.75
C SER A 314 0.52 2.34 0.58
N TYR A 315 1.24 2.23 1.70
CA TYR A 315 2.70 2.20 1.74
C TYR A 315 3.21 1.45 2.96
N TYR A 316 4.44 0.96 2.87
CA TYR A 316 5.23 0.55 4.03
C TYR A 316 5.91 1.76 4.65
N GLY A 317 6.02 1.78 5.97
CA GLY A 317 6.51 2.95 6.71
C GLY A 317 7.14 2.61 8.06
N PHE A 318 7.74 3.63 8.67
CA PHE A 318 8.12 3.59 10.08
C PHE A 318 7.05 4.30 10.92
N GLY A 319 6.71 3.69 12.05
CA GLY A 319 5.83 4.30 13.05
C GLY A 319 6.59 5.34 13.87
N VAL A 320 5.88 6.41 14.23
CA VAL A 320 6.30 7.45 15.16
C VAL A 320 5.21 7.61 16.20
N ASP A 321 5.54 7.47 17.47
CA ASP A 321 4.59 7.63 18.60
C ASP A 321 4.90 8.88 19.43
N SER A 322 6.18 9.27 19.50
CA SER A 322 6.68 10.38 20.31
C SER A 322 6.61 11.74 19.62
N GLY A 323 6.21 11.77 18.35
CA GLY A 323 6.34 12.95 17.47
C GLY A 323 7.78 13.24 17.03
N VAL A 324 8.70 12.29 17.26
CA VAL A 324 10.10 12.37 16.87
C VAL A 324 10.46 11.15 16.01
N ALA A 325 11.11 11.42 14.88
CA ALA A 325 11.71 10.42 14.02
C ALA A 325 13.23 10.51 14.09
N ALA A 326 13.91 9.42 13.72
CA ALA A 326 15.36 9.42 13.68
C ALA A 326 15.93 8.55 12.55
N PHE A 327 17.06 9.00 12.00
CA PHE A 327 17.99 8.16 11.26
C PHE A 327 18.99 7.53 12.23
N VAL A 328 19.18 6.22 12.12
CA VAL A 328 19.98 5.42 13.06
C VAL A 328 20.94 4.50 12.31
N ASP A 329 22.19 4.42 12.79
CA ASP A 329 23.09 3.31 12.47
C ASP A 329 22.64 2.06 13.25
N ALA A 330 22.00 1.12 12.55
CA ALA A 330 21.43 -0.07 13.16
C ALA A 330 22.49 -0.92 13.90
N ASP A 331 23.74 -0.90 13.43
CA ASP A 331 24.86 -1.59 14.09
C ASP A 331 25.26 -0.96 15.43
N ALA A 332 24.96 0.33 15.63
CA ALA A 332 25.26 1.05 16.86
C ALA A 332 24.05 1.15 17.82
N ALA A 333 22.91 0.54 17.48
CA ALA A 333 21.65 0.69 18.20
C ALA A 333 21.74 0.45 19.72
N PRO A 334 22.43 -0.61 20.22
CA PRO A 334 22.55 -0.81 21.68
C PRO A 334 23.26 0.35 22.39
N ALA A 335 24.34 0.88 21.80
CA ALA A 335 25.09 1.98 22.37
C ALA A 335 24.35 3.32 22.29
N ILE A 336 23.54 3.51 21.24
CA ILE A 336 22.67 4.68 21.09
C ILE A 336 21.57 4.65 22.15
N ARG A 337 20.90 3.50 22.33
CA ARG A 337 19.86 3.31 23.35
C ARG A 337 20.37 3.65 24.75
N THR A 338 21.52 3.10 25.16
CA THR A 338 22.09 3.39 26.49
C THR A 338 22.32 4.88 26.71
N ARG A 339 22.70 5.63 25.66
CA ARG A 339 22.88 7.08 25.75
C ARG A 339 21.56 7.84 25.81
N LEU A 340 20.54 7.39 25.09
CA LEU A 340 19.18 7.96 25.17
C LEU A 340 18.60 7.76 26.57
N GLU A 341 18.68 6.55 27.12
CA GLU A 341 18.26 6.24 28.50
C GLU A 341 19.01 7.12 29.52
N SER A 342 20.34 7.21 29.40
CA SER A 342 21.15 8.07 30.28
C SER A 342 20.81 9.56 30.16
N ALA A 343 20.37 10.02 28.99
CA ALA A 343 19.94 11.40 28.79
C ALA A 343 18.57 11.65 29.46
N CYS A 344 17.63 10.72 29.29
CA CYS A 344 16.33 10.76 29.97
C CYS A 344 16.49 10.77 31.49
N ASP A 345 17.34 9.89 32.05
CA ASP A 345 17.63 9.85 33.50
C ASP A 345 18.24 11.16 34.01
N ALA A 346 18.98 11.88 33.15
CA ALA A 346 19.56 13.18 33.43
C ALA A 346 18.59 14.35 33.16
N GLY A 347 17.31 14.10 32.89
CA GLY A 347 16.28 15.11 32.63
C GLY A 347 16.35 15.75 31.25
N ARG A 348 17.16 15.21 30.32
CA ARG A 348 17.19 15.64 28.92
C ARG A 348 16.28 14.75 28.09
N SER A 349 15.00 15.12 28.03
CA SER A 349 13.96 14.30 27.39
C SER A 349 13.78 14.56 25.89
N ASP A 350 14.32 15.66 25.34
CA ASP A 350 14.21 15.94 23.90
C ASP A 350 15.34 15.26 23.12
N PRO A 351 15.06 14.22 22.31
CA PRO A 351 16.08 13.51 21.55
C PRO A 351 16.68 14.35 20.41
N THR A 352 16.03 15.45 20.00
CA THR A 352 16.48 16.31 18.89
C THR A 352 17.65 17.21 19.27
N GLU A 353 17.85 17.46 20.57
CA GLU A 353 18.98 18.25 21.10
C GLU A 353 20.22 17.38 21.40
N LEU A 354 20.09 16.06 21.33
CA LEU A 354 21.13 15.12 21.71
C LEU A 354 22.13 14.85 20.58
N HIS A 355 23.42 14.93 20.91
CA HIS A 355 24.51 14.66 19.99
C HIS A 355 25.07 13.25 20.22
N ILE A 356 24.43 12.25 19.64
CA ILE A 356 24.84 10.83 19.75
C ILE A 356 25.39 10.34 18.40
N PRO A 357 26.64 9.82 18.32
CA PRO A 357 27.15 9.23 17.09
C PRO A 357 26.27 8.08 16.60
N GLY A 358 25.89 8.14 15.32
CA GLY A 358 24.98 7.16 14.72
C GLY A 358 23.50 7.44 14.91
N LEU A 359 23.13 8.61 15.47
CA LEU A 359 21.75 9.05 15.64
C LEU A 359 21.58 10.47 15.10
N LYS A 360 20.51 10.71 14.34
CA LYS A 360 20.00 12.04 14.02
C LYS A 360 18.48 12.05 14.18
N SER A 361 18.00 12.77 15.19
CA SER A 361 16.59 12.89 15.53
C SER A 361 16.01 14.21 15.04
N PHE A 362 14.73 14.22 14.68
CA PHE A 362 14.01 15.39 14.19
C PHE A 362 12.50 15.22 14.42
N VAL A 363 11.78 16.33 14.52
CA VAL A 363 10.31 16.32 14.67
C VAL A 363 9.67 15.71 13.42
N SER A 364 8.65 14.86 13.61
CA SER A 364 7.90 14.25 12.51
C SER A 364 6.68 15.08 12.13
N GLY A 365 6.70 15.78 11.00
CA GLY A 365 5.50 16.42 10.41
C GLY A 365 4.45 16.92 11.40
N TRP A 366 3.30 16.23 11.44
CA TRP A 366 2.19 16.49 12.36
C TRP A 366 2.24 15.74 13.70
N GLY A 367 3.21 14.86 13.90
CA GLY A 367 3.44 14.11 15.14
C GLY A 367 3.39 12.61 14.92
N ASP A 368 2.48 11.95 15.66
CA ASP A 368 2.22 10.51 15.61
C ASP A 368 1.72 10.09 14.22
N GLY A 369 2.21 8.94 13.73
CA GLY A 369 1.76 8.35 12.48
C GLY A 369 2.71 7.30 11.92
N VAL A 370 2.42 6.86 10.70
CA VAL A 370 3.27 5.96 9.92
C VAL A 370 3.68 6.66 8.63
N TYR A 371 4.97 6.71 8.36
CA TYR A 371 5.54 7.53 7.28
C TYR A 371 6.41 6.69 6.34
N PRO A 372 6.31 6.91 5.01
CA PRO A 372 7.12 6.17 4.05
C PRO A 372 8.57 6.65 4.04
N VAL A 373 9.45 5.75 3.61
CA VAL A 373 10.84 6.06 3.28
C VAL A 373 11.03 5.89 1.77
N TRP A 374 11.73 6.84 1.14
CA TRP A 374 11.99 6.84 -0.30
C TRP A 374 13.50 6.79 -0.57
N ILE A 375 13.90 5.95 -1.52
CA ILE A 375 15.28 5.86 -2.02
C ILE A 375 15.35 6.63 -3.34
N GLY A 376 16.20 7.65 -3.38
CA GLY A 376 16.48 8.43 -4.58
C GLY A 376 17.68 7.86 -5.31
N ARG A 377 17.54 7.62 -6.62
CA ARG A 377 18.62 7.19 -7.50
C ARG A 377 18.92 8.24 -8.55
N ASP A 378 20.19 8.47 -8.84
CA ASP A 378 20.61 9.44 -9.85
C ASP A 378 20.53 8.87 -11.28
N ALA A 379 21.15 9.57 -12.23
CA ALA A 379 21.11 9.18 -13.65
C ALA A 379 21.86 7.87 -13.95
N ASP A 380 22.78 7.47 -13.07
CA ASP A 380 23.57 6.25 -13.19
C ASP A 380 22.94 5.09 -12.39
N HIS A 381 21.72 5.30 -11.87
CA HIS A 381 20.99 4.37 -11.00
C HIS A 381 21.64 4.14 -9.61
N GLU A 382 22.61 4.95 -9.23
CA GLU A 382 23.27 4.91 -7.93
C GLU A 382 22.43 5.63 -6.87
N ILE A 383 22.46 5.14 -5.63
CA ILE A 383 21.72 5.76 -4.52
C ILE A 383 22.35 7.12 -4.19
N CYS A 384 21.58 8.19 -4.34
CA CYS A 384 22.03 9.54 -4.03
C CYS A 384 21.33 10.13 -2.79
N ALA A 385 20.17 9.59 -2.40
CA ALA A 385 19.38 10.09 -1.28
C ALA A 385 18.53 9.01 -0.60
N VAL A 386 18.29 9.16 0.69
CA VAL A 386 17.25 8.42 1.44
C VAL A 386 16.38 9.43 2.17
N VAL A 387 15.07 9.41 1.97
CA VAL A 387 14.12 10.42 2.47
C VAL A 387 13.09 9.77 3.38
N ALA A 388 12.96 10.28 4.60
CA ALA A 388 11.78 10.07 5.44
C ALA A 388 10.78 11.19 5.12
N ASP A 389 9.63 10.83 4.54
CA ASP A 389 8.62 11.79 4.06
C ASP A 389 7.42 11.83 5.00
N PHE A 390 7.18 12.99 5.60
CA PHE A 390 6.09 13.17 6.57
C PHE A 390 4.75 13.51 5.94
N LEU A 391 4.66 13.39 4.61
CA LEU A 391 3.42 13.56 3.85
C LEU A 391 2.76 14.92 4.15
N ILE A 392 3.55 15.99 4.27
CA ILE A 392 2.97 17.34 4.45
C ILE A 392 2.50 17.91 3.12
N VAL A 393 3.22 17.60 2.03
CA VAL A 393 2.97 18.16 0.70
C VAL A 393 2.49 17.11 -0.31
N HIS A 394 2.04 15.93 0.13
CA HIS A 394 1.85 14.77 -0.76
C HIS A 394 0.76 14.95 -1.84
N GLU A 395 -0.21 15.83 -1.62
CA GLU A 395 -1.23 16.20 -2.64
C GLU A 395 -1.02 17.61 -3.20
N ALA A 396 -0.01 18.32 -2.70
CA ALA A 396 0.16 19.74 -2.95
C ALA A 396 0.62 20.02 -4.37
N ARG A 397 0.17 21.14 -4.96
CA ARG A 397 0.62 21.55 -6.29
C ARG A 397 1.90 22.37 -6.20
N VAL A 398 2.92 21.98 -6.96
CA VAL A 398 4.17 22.77 -7.08
C VAL A 398 3.88 23.98 -7.96
N ARG A 399 4.01 25.19 -7.41
CA ARG A 399 3.72 26.43 -8.17
C ARG A 399 4.93 26.96 -8.93
N THR A 400 6.12 26.98 -8.33
CA THR A 400 7.40 27.27 -9.01
C THR A 400 8.56 27.04 -8.03
N PRO A 401 9.71 26.47 -8.43
CA PRO A 401 10.97 26.70 -7.73
C PRO A 401 11.41 28.14 -8.02
N VAL A 402 11.61 28.98 -7.00
CA VAL A 402 12.31 30.24 -7.23
C VAL A 402 13.74 29.87 -7.59
N ALA A 403 14.20 30.23 -8.80
CA ALA A 403 15.59 30.01 -9.20
C ALA A 403 16.51 30.57 -8.11
N ALA A 404 17.40 29.73 -7.58
CA ALA A 404 18.40 30.14 -6.60
C ALA A 404 19.14 31.37 -7.14
N ARG A 405 19.05 32.49 -6.40
CA ARG A 405 19.77 33.73 -6.72
C ARG A 405 21.23 33.63 -6.34
#